data_AF-D6Y5J9-F1
#
_entry.id   AF-D6Y5J9-F1
#
_cell.length_a   1.000
_cell.length_b   1.000
_cell.length_c   1.000
_cell.angle_alpha   90.00
_cell.angle_beta   90.00
_cell.angle_gamma   90.00
#
_symmetry.space_group_name_H-M   'P 1'
#
loop_
_entity.id
_entity.type
_entity.pdbx_description
1 polymer ?
#
loop_
_entity_poly.entity_id
_entity_poly.type
_entity_poly.pdbx_seq_one_letter_code
_entity_poly.pdbx_strand_id
1 'polypeptide(L)' 'MSDRVALEGLQRVIDEVYRDRDLATRRDVYRVASAHLDLSSDVLVLLNETPEGTYTREQMVEAINKALENRGGDAALR' A
#
# COMPACT_ATOMS: atom_id res chain seq x y z
N MET A 1 12.31 2.36 -11.61
CA MET A 1 12.69 1.09 -10.96
C MET A 1 11.48 0.18 -11.06
N SER A 2 11.63 -1.11 -11.35
CA SER A 2 10.49 -1.98 -11.71
C SER A 2 9.37 -1.90 -10.67
N ASP A 3 8.19 -1.44 -11.10
CA ASP A 3 6.98 -1.30 -10.27
C ASP A 3 6.72 -2.54 -9.42
N ARG A 4 7.11 -3.72 -9.93
CA ARG A 4 7.06 -5.00 -9.22
C ARG A 4 7.83 -5.03 -7.89
N VAL A 5 9.04 -4.49 -7.81
CA VAL A 5 9.84 -4.48 -6.55
C VAL A 5 9.17 -3.57 -5.52
N ALA A 6 8.66 -2.43 -5.98
CA ALA A 6 7.91 -1.49 -5.15
C ALA A 6 6.62 -2.11 -4.62
N LEU A 7 5.89 -2.87 -5.43
CA LEU A 7 4.69 -3.60 -5.03
C LEU A 7 4.96 -4.75 -4.07
N GLU A 8 6.04 -5.51 -4.29
CA GLU A 8 6.46 -6.56 -3.35
C GLU A 8 6.82 -5.97 -1.98
N GLY A 9 7.48 -4.81 -1.93
CA GLY A 9 7.72 -4.09 -0.70
C GLY A 9 6.42 -3.63 -0.03
N LEU A 10 5.50 -3.06 -0.81
CA LEU A 10 4.20 -2.60 -0.30
C LEU A 10 3.34 -3.75 0.24
N GLN A 11 3.40 -4.92 -0.41
CA GLN A 11 2.74 -6.13 0.07
C GLN A 11 3.26 -6.53 1.46
N ARG A 12 4.58 -6.52 1.67
CA ARG A 12 5.18 -6.82 2.98
C ARG A 12 4.74 -5.84 4.05
N VAL A 13 4.62 -4.55 3.71
CA VAL A 13 4.11 -3.54 4.64
C VAL A 13 2.67 -3.83 5.04
N ILE A 14 1.81 -4.18 4.08
CA ILE A 14 0.42 -4.55 4.36
C ILE A 14 0.41 -5.78 5.28
N ASP A 15 1.18 -6.82 4.96
CA ASP A 15 1.23 -8.03 5.79
C ASP A 15 1.77 -7.76 7.21
N GLU A 16 2.72 -6.82 7.36
CA GLU A 16 3.22 -6.39 8.66
C GLU A 16 2.16 -5.63 9.46
N VAL A 17 1.46 -4.68 8.82
CA VAL A 17 0.43 -3.86 9.47
C VAL A 17 -0.70 -4.74 9.98
N TYR A 18 -1.15 -5.69 9.17
CA TYR A 18 -2.31 -6.55 9.47
C TYR A 18 -1.96 -7.87 10.18
N ARG A 19 -0.69 -8.07 10.60
CA ARG A 19 -0.27 -9.29 11.31
C ARG A 19 -1.03 -9.50 12.62
N ASP A 20 -1.19 -8.43 13.40
CA ASP A 20 -1.75 -8.47 14.75
C ASP A 20 -3.07 -7.67 14.87
N ARG A 21 -3.65 -7.24 13.74
CA ARG A 21 -4.90 -6.48 13.70
C ARG A 21 -5.66 -6.70 12.40
N ASP A 22 -6.99 -6.76 12.48
CA ASP A 22 -7.86 -6.93 11.32
C ASP A 22 -8.16 -5.63 10.59
N LEU A 23 -8.02 -4.50 11.28
CA LEU A 23 -8.34 -3.16 10.79
C LEU A 23 -7.14 -2.23 10.96
N ALA A 24 -6.87 -1.45 9.92
CA ALA A 24 -5.86 -0.39 9.96
C ALA A 24 -6.33 0.82 9.16
N THR A 25 -5.81 1.98 9.52
CA THR A 25 -6.04 3.19 8.72
C THR A 25 -5.00 3.29 7.61
N ARG A 26 -5.31 4.04 6.54
CA ARG A 26 -4.32 4.45 5.53
C ARG A 26 -3.06 5.05 6.17
N ARG A 27 -3.22 5.83 7.24
CA ARG A 27 -2.10 6.46 7.97
C ARG A 27 -1.24 5.45 8.71
N ASP A 28 -1.81 4.35 9.21
CA ASP A 28 -1.03 3.27 9.81
C ASP A 28 -0.14 2.58 8.77
N VAL A 29 -0.71 2.28 7.60
CA VAL A 29 0.04 1.70 6.48
C VAL A 29 1.12 2.65 5.99
N TYR A 30 0.80 3.93 5.81
CA TYR A 30 1.77 4.95 5.44
C TYR A 30 2.90 5.08 6.46
N ARG A 31 2.58 5.07 7.76
CA ARG A 31 3.58 5.17 8.83
C ARG A 31 4.57 4.01 8.78
N VAL A 32 4.07 2.78 8.64
CA VAL A 32 4.95 1.60 8.50
C VAL A 32 5.74 1.67 7.21
N ALA A 33 5.10 1.97 6.07
CA ALA A 33 5.78 2.15 4.78
C ALA A 33 6.90 3.18 4.84
N SER A 34 6.67 4.33 5.47
CA SER A 34 7.66 5.40 5.57
C SER A 34 8.86 5.04 6.44
N ALA A 35 8.76 4.00 7.27
CA ALA A 35 9.88 3.47 8.06
C ALA A 35 10.74 2.47 7.26
N HIS A 36 10.23 1.93 6.15
CA HIS A 36 10.95 1.01 5.26
C HIS A 36 11.80 1.80 4.25
N LEU A 37 13.14 1.69 4.38
CA LEU A 37 14.11 2.44 3.56
C LEU A 37 14.15 1.99 2.09
N ASP A 38 13.59 0.81 1.77
CA ASP A 38 13.55 0.21 0.45
C ASP A 38 12.31 0.61 -0.37
N LEU A 39 11.36 1.33 0.23
CA LEU A 39 10.19 1.84 -0.50
C LEU A 39 10.49 3.17 -1.17
N SER A 40 10.14 3.25 -2.46
CA SER A 40 10.30 4.49 -3.22
C SER A 40 9.27 5.55 -2.80
N SER A 41 9.58 6.81 -3.08
CA SER A 41 8.65 7.92 -2.91
C SER A 41 7.34 7.70 -3.66
N ASP A 42 7.37 7.02 -4.80
CA ASP A 42 6.18 6.76 -5.62
C ASP A 42 5.15 5.89 -4.88
N VAL A 43 5.62 4.93 -4.07
CA VAL A 43 4.75 4.10 -3.21
C VAL A 43 4.06 4.94 -2.13
N LEU A 44 4.79 5.89 -1.54
CA LEU A 44 4.23 6.78 -0.53
C LEU A 44 3.20 7.74 -1.14
N VAL A 45 3.42 8.20 -2.37
CA VAL A 45 2.43 9.02 -3.09
C VAL A 45 1.19 8.19 -3.43
N LEU A 46 1.35 6.96 -3.89
CA LEU A 46 0.24 6.03 -4.14
C LEU A 46 -0.63 5.82 -2.89
N LEU A 47 0.01 5.64 -1.71
CA LEU A 47 -0.69 5.54 -0.43
C LEU A 47 -1.41 6.82 -0.01
N ASN A 48 -1.04 7.98 -0.55
CA ASN A 48 -1.75 9.24 -0.34
C ASN A 48 -2.93 9.43 -1.31
N GLU A 49 -2.96 8.71 -2.43
CA GLU A 49 -4.07 8.69 -3.38
C GLU A 49 -5.18 7.73 -2.94
N THR A 50 -4.87 6.81 -2.03
CA THR A 50 -5.87 5.97 -1.37
C THR A 50 -6.76 6.85 -0.48
N PRO A 51 -8.10 6.70 -0.52
CA PRO A 51 -8.98 7.48 0.35
C PRO A 51 -8.65 7.31 1.83
N GLU A 52 -8.99 8.31 2.65
CA GLU A 52 -8.88 8.15 4.10
C GLU A 52 -10.01 7.27 4.62
N GLY A 53 -9.68 6.41 5.59
CA GLY A 53 -10.63 5.47 6.16
C GLY A 53 -9.95 4.39 6.98
N THR A 54 -10.79 3.54 7.56
CA THR A 54 -10.40 2.29 8.21
C THR A 54 -10.70 1.15 7.25
N TYR A 55 -9.71 0.30 7.02
CA TYR A 55 -9.77 -0.76 6.02
C TYR A 55 -9.45 -2.11 6.66
N THR A 56 -10.14 -3.16 6.22
CA THR A 56 -9.61 -4.52 6.32
C THR A 56 -8.42 -4.69 5.37
N ARG A 57 -7.64 -5.76 5.54
CA ARG A 57 -6.53 -6.08 4.62
C ARG A 57 -6.98 -6.10 3.15
N GLU A 58 -8.09 -6.79 2.88
CA GLU A 58 -8.64 -6.91 1.53
C GLU A 58 -9.08 -5.56 0.96
N GLN A 59 -9.76 -4.74 1.76
CA GLN A 59 -10.19 -3.41 1.33
C GLN A 59 -9.02 -2.47 1.07
N MET A 60 -7.93 -2.57 1.85
CA MET A 60 -6.72 -1.79 1.64
C MET A 60 -6.04 -2.18 0.33
N VAL A 61 -5.89 -3.48 0.07
CA VAL A 61 -5.34 -4.01 -1.19
C VAL A 61 -6.17 -3.54 -2.38
N GLU A 62 -7.50 -3.63 -2.30
CA GLU A 62 -8.40 -3.17 -3.35
C GLU A 62 -8.26 -1.65 -3.58
N ALA A 63 -8.18 -0.85 -2.52
CA ALA A 63 -8.05 0.59 -2.62
C ALA A 63 -6.71 1.01 -3.26
N ILE A 64 -5.62 0.29 -2.96
CA ILE A 64 -4.32 0.52 -3.59
C ILE A 64 -4.34 0.08 -5.06
N ASN A 65 -4.93 -1.06 -5.39
CA ASN A 65 -5.07 -1.51 -6.78
C ASN A 65 -5.85 -0.49 -7.64
N LYS A 66 -6.93 0.08 -7.10
CA LYS A 66 -7.66 1.17 -7.78
C LYS A 66 -6.78 2.41 -7.99
N ALA A 67 -5.93 2.76 -7.02
CA ALA A 67 -5.00 3.88 -7.18
C ALA A 67 -3.94 3.60 -8.25
N LEU A 68 -3.46 2.36 -8.37
CA LEU A 68 -2.54 1.92 -9.43
C LEU A 68 -3.20 1.99 -10.82
N GLU A 69 -4.43 1.49 -10.94
CA GLU A 69 -5.22 1.57 -12.18
C GLU A 69 -5.42 3.04 -12.62
N ASN A 70 -5.72 3.93 -11.68
CA ASN A 70 -5.89 5.36 -11.97
C ASN A 70 -4.59 6.03 -12.46
N ARG A 71 -3.41 5.50 -12.08
CA ARG A 71 -2.10 5.93 -12.60
C ARG A 71 -1.75 5.32 -13.95
N GLY A 72 -2.58 4.43 -14.48
CA GLY A 72 -2.32 3.69 -15.72
C GLY A 72 -1.27 2.58 -15.56
N GLY A 73 -1.09 2.06 -14.34
CA GLY A 73 -0.20 0.93 -14.08
C GLY A 73 -0.88 -0.41 -14.40
N ASP A 74 -0.16 -1.31 -15.07
CA ASP A 74 -0.61 -2.69 -15.35
C ASP A 74 -0.31 -3.67 -14.19
N ALA A 75 0.20 -3.16 -13.07
CA ALA A 75 0.67 -3.96 -11.95
C ALA A 75 -0.32 -3.90 -10.78
N ALA A 76 -0.54 -5.05 -10.13
CA ALA A 76 -1.52 -5.20 -9.06
C ALA A 76 -0.97 -5.99 -7.86
N LEU A 77 -1.41 -5.62 -6.66
CA LEU A 77 -1.20 -6.34 -5.40
C LEU A 77 -2.09 -7.59 -5.31
N ARG A 78 -1.66 -8.57 -4.51
CA ARG A 78 -2.33 -9.86 -4.33
C ARG A 78 -2.78 -10.14 -2.88
#